data_AF-A0A645GUE3-F1
#
_entry.id   AF-A0A645GUE3-F1
#
_cell.length_a   1.000
_cell.length_b   1.000
_cell.length_c   1.000
_cell.angle_alpha   90.00
_cell.angle_beta   90.00
_cell.angle_gamma   90.00
#
_symmetry.space_group_name_H-M   'P 1'
#
loop_
_entity.id
_entity.type
_entity.pdbx_description
1 polymer ?
#
loop_
_entity_poly.entity_id
_entity_poly.type
_entity_poly.pdbx_seq_one_letter_code
_entity_poly.pdbx_strand_id
1 'polypeptide(L)'
;MVKFWLAISKDEQLERFQAREAEPHKRFKITEEDWRNREKWDDYARAVCDMVDRTSTEIAPWTLVEADNKYFARIKILRTLCQALESALGA
;
A
#
# COMPACT_ATOMS: atom_id res chain seq x y z
N MET A 1 -17.22 0.40 5.27
CA MET A 1 -15.80 0.42 5.71
C MET A 1 -14.90 0.63 4.49
N VAL A 2 -13.79 1.36 4.60
CA VAL A 2 -12.84 1.59 3.48
C VAL A 2 -11.47 0.99 3.82
N LYS A 3 -10.94 0.14 2.93
CA LYS A 3 -9.61 -0.48 3.08
C LYS A 3 -8.75 -0.18 1.85
N PHE A 4 -7.46 0.05 2.04
CA PHE A 4 -6.53 0.39 0.96
C PHE A 4 -5.30 -0.51 0.97
N TRP A 5 -5.01 -1.13 -0.15
CA TRP A 5 -3.73 -1.81 -0.37
C TRP A 5 -2.89 -0.98 -1.34
N LEU A 6 -1.73 -0.51 -0.88
CA LEU A 6 -0.80 0.30 -1.68
C LEU A 6 0.18 -0.64 -2.38
N ALA A 7 -0.14 -1.02 -3.60
CA ALA A 7 0.69 -1.88 -4.43
C ALA A 7 1.85 -1.07 -5.02
N ILE A 8 3.08 -1.47 -4.69
CA ILE A 8 4.28 -0.96 -5.35
C ILE A 8 4.97 -2.08 -6.12
N SER A 9 5.76 -1.72 -7.12
CA SER A 9 6.62 -2.67 -7.81
C SER A 9 7.79 -3.12 -6.93
N LYS A 10 8.36 -4.29 -7.27
CA LYS A 10 9.54 -4.82 -6.58
C LYS A 10 10.72 -3.86 -6.69
N ASP A 11 10.84 -3.16 -7.80
CA ASP A 11 11.93 -2.21 -8.06
C ASP A 11 11.73 -0.91 -7.29
N GLU A 12 10.53 -0.33 -7.32
CA GLU A 12 10.21 0.87 -6.50
C GLU A 12 10.45 0.62 -5.00
N GLN A 13 10.14 -0.59 -4.50
CA GLN A 13 10.43 -0.93 -3.11
C GLN A 13 11.95 -0.89 -2.83
N LEU A 14 12.78 -1.41 -3.74
CA LEU A 14 14.24 -1.40 -3.59
C LEU A 14 14.78 0.02 -3.51
N GLU A 15 14.37 0.85 -4.47
CA GLU A 15 14.81 2.25 -4.55
C GLU A 15 14.44 3.00 -3.27
N ARG A 16 13.23 2.77 -2.74
CA ARG A 16 12.79 3.36 -1.47
C ARG A 16 13.60 2.87 -0.28
N PHE A 17 14.02 1.61 -0.25
CA PHE A 17 14.82 1.08 0.84
C PHE A 17 16.22 1.70 0.85
N GLN A 18 16.87 1.72 -0.32
CA GLN A 18 18.18 2.35 -0.51
C GLN A 18 18.15 3.84 -0.17
N ALA A 19 17.11 4.56 -0.61
CA ALA A 19 16.94 5.98 -0.27
C ALA A 19 16.76 6.21 1.25
N ARG A 20 16.02 5.33 1.94
CA ARG A 20 15.86 5.43 3.41
C ARG A 20 17.16 5.18 4.15
N GLU A 21 17.99 4.26 3.67
CA GLU A 21 19.29 3.95 4.27
C GLU A 21 20.29 5.09 4.09
N ALA A 22 20.30 5.72 2.90
CA ALA A 22 21.19 6.83 2.58
C ALA A 22 20.81 8.14 3.30
N GLU A 23 19.52 8.37 3.60
CA GLU A 23 19.06 9.62 4.22
C GLU A 23 19.08 9.54 5.76
N PRO A 24 19.95 10.31 6.48
CA PRO A 24 20.15 10.15 7.92
C PRO A 24 18.88 10.27 8.75
N HIS A 25 17.99 11.20 8.38
CA HIS A 25 16.74 11.46 9.08
C HIS A 25 15.62 10.46 8.70
N LYS A 26 15.83 9.55 7.74
CA LYS A 26 14.89 8.48 7.37
C LYS A 26 15.40 7.09 7.74
N ARG A 27 16.66 6.95 8.13
CA ARG A 27 17.31 5.67 8.45
C ARG A 27 16.58 4.86 9.51
N PHE A 28 15.87 5.51 10.43
CA PHE A 28 15.04 4.81 11.43
C PHE A 28 13.85 4.03 10.82
N LYS A 29 13.53 4.23 9.53
CA LYS A 29 12.44 3.58 8.79
C LYS A 29 12.87 2.35 7.98
N ILE A 30 14.12 1.91 8.15
CA ILE A 30 14.67 0.74 7.49
C ILE A 30 15.52 -0.04 8.49
N THR A 31 15.32 -1.35 8.51
CA THR A 31 15.96 -2.28 9.42
C THR A 31 16.37 -3.54 8.65
N GLU A 32 17.20 -4.39 9.25
CA GLU A 32 17.56 -5.70 8.70
C GLU A 32 16.33 -6.59 8.42
N GLU A 33 15.26 -6.40 9.19
CA GLU A 33 14.01 -7.14 8.98
C GLU A 33 13.30 -6.75 7.68
N ASP A 34 13.38 -5.48 7.27
CA ASP A 34 12.81 -5.03 5.99
C ASP A 34 13.48 -5.73 4.81
N TRP A 35 14.81 -5.86 4.86
CA TRP A 35 15.59 -6.57 3.85
C TRP A 35 15.26 -8.07 3.80
N ARG A 36 15.19 -8.73 4.96
CA ARG A 36 14.75 -10.13 5.07
C ARG A 36 13.33 -10.34 4.54
N ASN A 37 12.42 -9.39 4.77
CA ASN A 37 11.05 -9.48 4.27
C ASN A 37 10.98 -9.27 2.76
N ARG A 38 11.84 -8.42 2.21
CA ARG A 38 11.95 -8.21 0.76
C ARG A 38 12.37 -9.48 0.01
N GLU A 39 13.24 -10.31 0.59
CA GLU A 39 13.60 -11.62 0.01
C GLU A 39 12.38 -12.53 -0.17
N LYS A 40 11.35 -12.34 0.65
CA LYS A 40 10.08 -13.07 0.60
C LYS A 40 9.01 -12.38 -0.26
N TRP A 41 9.42 -11.58 -1.25
CA TRP A 41 8.51 -10.82 -2.11
C TRP A 41 7.35 -11.66 -2.65
N ASP A 42 7.66 -12.83 -3.21
CA ASP A 42 6.65 -13.70 -3.85
C ASP A 42 5.68 -14.30 -2.82
N ASP A 43 6.12 -14.54 -1.58
CA ASP A 43 5.26 -14.99 -0.49
C ASP A 43 4.28 -13.89 -0.07
N TYR A 44 4.78 -12.66 0.08
CA TYR A 44 3.94 -11.51 0.39
C TYR A 44 2.95 -11.21 -0.74
N ALA A 45 3.37 -11.30 -2.00
CA ALA A 45 2.49 -11.11 -3.14
C ALA A 45 1.33 -12.12 -3.13
N ARG A 46 1.62 -13.40 -2.89
CA ARG A 46 0.60 -14.45 -2.74
C ARG A 46 -0.32 -14.19 -1.55
N ALA A 47 0.23 -13.86 -0.39
CA ALA A 47 -0.56 -13.58 0.81
C ALA A 47 -1.51 -12.39 0.63
N VAL A 48 -1.09 -11.36 -0.12
CA VAL A 48 -1.93 -10.20 -0.45
C VAL A 48 -3.06 -10.59 -1.40
N CYS A 49 -2.78 -11.40 -2.42
CA CYS A 49 -3.82 -11.93 -3.30
C CYS A 49 -4.87 -12.70 -2.50
N ASP A 50 -4.44 -13.63 -1.64
CA ASP A 50 -5.34 -14.40 -0.76
C ASP A 50 -6.15 -13.49 0.17
N MET A 51 -5.49 -12.47 0.76
CA MET A 51 -6.16 -11.51 1.64
C MET A 51 -7.25 -10.74 0.89
N VAL A 52 -6.97 -10.23 -0.31
CA VAL A 52 -7.94 -9.46 -1.10
C VAL A 52 -9.08 -10.36 -1.56
N ASP A 53 -8.79 -11.53 -2.09
CA ASP A 53 -9.78 -12.50 -2.58
C ASP A 53 -10.74 -12.94 -1.47
N ARG A 54 -10.22 -13.28 -0.29
CA ARG A 54 -11.02 -13.84 0.80
C ARG A 54 -11.74 -12.81 1.67
N THR A 55 -11.30 -11.54 1.64
CA THR A 55 -11.79 -10.53 2.59
C THR A 55 -12.34 -9.26 1.93
N SER A 56 -12.27 -9.12 0.61
CA SER A 56 -12.97 -8.05 -0.10
C SER A 56 -14.43 -8.42 -0.24
N THR A 57 -15.30 -7.79 0.55
CA THR A 57 -16.75 -8.05 0.54
C THR A 57 -17.50 -6.77 0.18
N GLU A 58 -18.79 -6.90 -0.15
CA GLU A 58 -19.65 -5.77 -0.55
C GLU A 58 -19.68 -4.65 0.50
N ILE A 59 -19.78 -4.99 1.79
CA ILE A 59 -19.82 -4.02 2.89
C ILE A 59 -18.43 -3.49 3.31
N ALA A 60 -17.38 -4.15 2.80
CA ALA A 60 -15.99 -3.92 3.19
C ALA A 60 -15.02 -4.22 2.02
N PRO A 61 -15.08 -3.45 0.93
CA PRO A 61 -14.23 -3.70 -0.22
C PRO A 61 -12.78 -3.29 0.05
N TRP A 62 -11.84 -3.98 -0.59
CA TRP A 62 -10.45 -3.52 -0.71
C TRP A 62 -10.31 -2.61 -1.93
N THR A 63 -9.69 -1.44 -1.74
CA THR A 63 -9.26 -0.57 -2.84
C THR A 63 -7.79 -0.81 -3.14
N LEU A 64 -7.49 -1.30 -4.35
CA LEU A 64 -6.12 -1.43 -4.84
C LEU A 64 -5.63 -0.08 -5.36
N VAL A 65 -4.48 0.36 -4.84
CA VAL A 65 -3.87 1.66 -5.17
C VAL A 65 -2.49 1.42 -5.76
N GLU A 66 -2.29 1.84 -7.01
CA GLU A 66 -1.01 1.82 -7.72
C GLU A 66 -0.13 2.91 -7.09
N ALA A 67 0.80 2.48 -6.24
CA ALA A 67 1.47 3.34 -5.27
C ALA A 67 2.93 3.66 -5.58
N ASP A 68 3.39 3.33 -6.80
CA ASP A 68 4.74 3.69 -7.27
C ASP A 68 4.92 5.21 -7.25
N ASN A 69 3.95 5.96 -7.80
CA ASN A 69 3.92 7.40 -7.62
C ASN A 69 3.15 7.80 -6.34
N LYS A 70 3.87 8.33 -5.36
CA LYS A 70 3.30 8.76 -4.06
C LYS A 70 2.22 9.83 -4.18
N TYR A 71 2.36 10.77 -5.12
CA TYR A 71 1.38 11.85 -5.30
C TYR A 71 0.08 11.31 -5.88
N PHE A 72 0.18 10.46 -6.89
CA PHE A 72 -0.98 9.77 -7.46
C PHE A 72 -1.71 8.94 -6.39
N ALA A 73 -0.96 8.11 -5.64
CA ALA A 73 -1.52 7.27 -4.58
C ALA A 73 -2.31 8.08 -3.54
N ARG A 74 -1.74 9.21 -3.08
CA ARG A 74 -2.39 10.11 -2.13
C ARG A 74 -3.69 10.68 -2.69
N ILE A 75 -3.69 11.15 -3.93
CA ILE A 75 -4.89 11.70 -4.58
C ILE A 75 -5.96 10.62 -4.74
N LYS A 76 -5.60 9.42 -5.20
CA LYS A 76 -6.54 8.30 -5.37
C LYS A 76 -7.18 7.93 -4.04
N ILE A 77 -6.39 7.76 -2.98
CA ILE A 77 -6.88 7.45 -1.63
C ILE A 77 -7.86 8.53 -1.14
N LEU A 78 -7.49 9.81 -1.23
CA LEU A 78 -8.33 10.91 -0.76
C LEU A 78 -9.65 10.99 -1.55
N ARG A 79 -9.61 10.83 -2.87
CA ARG A 79 -10.82 10.80 -3.71
C ARG A 79 -11.74 9.65 -3.34
N THR A 80 -11.21 8.43 -3.22
CA THR A 80 -12.01 7.25 -2.84
C THR A 80 -12.61 7.42 -1.45
N LEU A 81 -11.87 8.01 -0.51
CA LEU A 81 -12.38 8.30 0.83
C LEU A 81 -13.51 9.34 0.80
N CYS A 82 -13.34 10.46 0.08
CA CYS A 82 -14.40 11.47 -0.05
C CYS A 82 -15.66 10.88 -0.67
N GLN A 83 -15.54 10.12 -1.75
CA GLN A 83 -16.68 9.45 -2.40
C GLN A 83 -17.43 8.51 -1.45
N ALA A 84 -16.69 7.75 -0.64
CA ALA A 84 -17.28 6.86 0.35
C ALA A 84 -18.02 7.64 1.46
N LEU A 85 -17.49 8.79 1.87
CA LEU A 85 -18.14 9.67 2.86
C LEU A 85 -19.39 10.33 2.29
N GLU A 86 -19.32 10.87 1.07
CA GLU A 86 -20.47 11.48 0.37
C GLU A 86 -21.61 10.47 0.23
N SER A 87 -21.29 9.26 -0.25
CA SER A 87 -22.27 8.17 -0.39
C SER A 87 -22.90 7.77 0.94
N ALA A 88 -22.12 7.77 2.04
CA ALA A 88 -22.62 7.42 3.37
C ALA A 88 -23.47 8.53 4.01
N LEU A 89 -23.22 9.79 3.67
CA LEU A 89 -23.95 10.95 4.17
C LEU A 89 -25.19 11.30 3.33
N GLY A 90 -25.38 10.62 2.19
CA GLY A 90 -26.51 10.86 1.29
C GLY A 90 -26.43 12.20 0.54
N ALA A 91 -25.20 12.70 0.33
CA ALA A 91 -24.93 13.90 -0.45
C ALA A 91 -24.80 13.59 -1.95
#